data_AF-A0AAV8YJ31-F1
#
_entry.id   AF-A0AAV8YJ31-F1
#
_cell.length_a   1.000
_cell.length_b   1.000
_cell.length_c   1.000
_cell.angle_alpha   90.00
_cell.angle_beta   90.00
_cell.angle_gamma   90.00
#
_symmetry.space_group_name_H-M   'P 1'
#
loop_
_entity.id
_entity.type
_entity.pdbx_description
1 polymer ?
#
loop_
_entity_poly.entity_id
_entity_poly.type
_entity_poly.pdbx_seq_one_letter_code
_entity_poly.pdbx_strand_id
1 'polypeptide(L)'
;MYYTGSDVDDIFAVFDTKAIRLDNFVSKLNNRFPTITFTTYEMEHNEQLAFLDVLIIRNSENKKETATLRYIPNDSHHPFQHKMASFNFLIHRLLNFPLRKERFENEKKLIKNIAKNNGYSVHLIDTLIRKHTFKRTLYSSTIFRRDTDNSKFVSLPYELKFTR
;
A
#
# COMPACT_ATOMS: atom_id res chain seq x y z
N MET A 1 20.47 26.38 5.40
CA MET A 1 20.52 24.98 5.87
C MET A 1 19.19 24.34 5.53
N TYR A 2 19.16 23.42 4.57
CA TYR A 2 17.95 22.72 4.20
C TYR A 2 17.76 21.55 5.18
N TYR A 3 16.72 21.62 6.01
CA TYR A 3 16.20 20.44 6.69
C TYR A 3 15.54 19.57 5.61
N THR A 4 16.20 18.51 5.19
CA THR A 4 15.50 17.39 4.57
C THR A 4 14.67 16.78 5.69
N GLY A 5 13.35 16.97 5.66
CA GLY A 5 12.45 16.17 6.47
C GLY A 5 12.71 14.72 6.09
N SER A 6 13.33 13.97 6.99
CA SER A 6 13.45 12.52 6.83
C SER A 6 12.03 11.99 6.86
N ASP A 7 11.53 11.52 5.73
CA ASP A 7 10.28 10.77 5.70
C ASP A 7 10.41 9.63 6.72
N VAL A 8 9.58 9.69 7.76
CA VAL A 8 9.52 8.65 8.78
C VAL A 8 8.60 7.57 8.22
N ASP A 9 9.17 6.44 7.83
CA ASP A 9 8.39 5.29 7.43
C ASP A 9 7.79 4.59 8.66
N ASP A 10 6.51 4.28 8.59
CA ASP A 10 5.85 3.42 9.58
C ASP A 10 6.43 2.00 9.47
N ILE A 11 6.81 1.41 10.61
CA ILE A 11 7.37 0.06 10.69
C ILE A 11 6.53 -0.84 11.60
N PHE A 12 6.34 -2.08 11.17
CA PHE A 12 5.76 -3.14 11.99
C PHE A 12 6.83 -4.20 12.25
N ALA A 13 6.91 -4.69 13.49
CA ALA A 13 7.84 -5.72 13.88
C ALA A 13 7.20 -6.73 14.84
N VAL A 14 7.58 -7.99 14.70
CA VAL A 14 7.09 -9.11 15.52
C VAL A 14 8.14 -9.41 16.58
N PHE A 15 7.74 -9.39 17.84
CA PHE A 15 8.61 -9.66 18.98
C PHE A 15 8.06 -10.77 19.86
N ASP A 16 8.96 -11.54 20.47
CA ASP A 16 8.59 -12.43 21.57
C ASP A 16 8.54 -11.62 22.87
N THR A 17 7.32 -11.34 23.33
CA THR A 17 7.05 -10.58 24.55
C THR A 17 7.49 -11.31 25.83
N LYS A 18 7.78 -12.62 25.76
CA LYS A 18 8.31 -13.37 26.91
C LYS A 18 9.81 -13.20 27.07
N ALA A 19 10.53 -12.99 25.98
CA ALA A 19 11.99 -12.88 25.97
C ALA A 19 12.47 -11.41 26.07
N ILE A 20 11.70 -10.46 25.55
CA ILE A 20 12.14 -9.07 25.40
C ILE A 20 11.06 -8.12 25.93
N ARG A 21 11.47 -7.23 26.85
CA ARG A 21 10.65 -6.08 27.25
C ARG A 21 10.76 -4.97 26.20
N LEU A 22 9.62 -4.57 25.64
CA LEU A 22 9.53 -3.61 24.54
C LEU A 22 10.20 -2.26 24.89
N ASP A 23 9.98 -1.76 26.11
CA ASP A 23 10.54 -0.47 26.58
C ASP A 23 12.08 -0.45 26.54
N ASN A 24 12.71 -1.57 26.89
CA ASN A 24 14.16 -1.73 26.85
C ASN A 24 14.66 -1.75 25.39
N PHE A 25 13.91 -2.38 24.49
CA PHE A 25 14.23 -2.41 23.06
C PHE A 25 14.15 -1.01 22.43
N VAL A 26 13.06 -0.28 22.69
CA VAL A 26 12.89 1.11 22.21
C VAL A 26 14.00 2.01 22.77
N SER A 27 14.33 1.87 24.05
CA SER A 27 15.43 2.62 24.67
C SER A 27 16.78 2.33 24.02
N LYS A 28 17.06 1.07 23.68
CA LYS A 28 18.28 0.69 22.94
C LYS A 28 18.31 1.26 21.53
N LEU A 29 17.19 1.25 20.82
CA LEU A 29 17.09 1.84 19.49
C LEU A 29 17.33 3.35 19.52
N ASN A 30 16.69 4.06 20.44
CA ASN A 30 16.88 5.51 20.62
C ASN A 30 18.33 5.86 21.03
N ASN A 31 18.99 5.02 21.84
CA ASN A 31 20.40 5.21 22.19
C ASN A 31 21.32 4.97 20.98
N ARG A 32 21.02 3.94 20.18
CA ARG A 32 21.84 3.58 19.01
C ARG A 32 21.71 4.58 17.87
N PHE A 33 20.52 5.15 17.69
CA PHE A 33 20.20 6.09 16.61
C PHE A 33 19.71 7.42 17.20
N PRO A 34 20.62 8.26 17.74
CA PRO A 34 20.23 9.54 18.37
C PRO A 34 19.58 10.54 17.40
N THR A 35 19.69 10.29 16.08
CA THR A 35 19.04 11.07 15.02
C THR A 35 17.59 10.65 14.73
N ILE A 36 17.12 9.49 15.23
CA ILE A 36 15.77 8.97 14.99
C ILE A 36 15.09 8.73 16.33
N THR A 37 13.98 9.42 16.57
CA THR A 37 13.21 9.25 17.81
C THR A 37 12.07 8.26 17.60
N PHE A 38 12.19 7.07 18.17
CA PHE A 38 11.11 6.09 18.28
C PHE A 38 10.24 6.44 19.50
N THR A 39 9.18 7.24 19.30
CA THR A 39 8.36 7.80 20.39
C THR A 39 7.04 7.05 20.62
N THR A 40 6.53 6.32 19.63
CA THR A 40 5.16 5.76 19.67
C THR A 40 5.18 4.32 19.19
N TYR A 41 4.70 3.38 20.01
CA TYR A 41 4.46 2.01 19.61
C TYR A 41 3.04 1.61 19.98
N GLU A 42 2.37 0.90 19.07
CA GLU A 42 1.07 0.29 19.33
C GLU A 42 1.30 -1.20 19.61
N MET A 43 0.71 -1.71 20.69
CA MET A 43 0.72 -3.14 20.95
C MET A 43 -0.51 -3.81 20.34
N GLU A 44 -0.33 -5.06 19.95
CA GLU A 44 -1.43 -5.92 19.57
C GLU A 44 -2.45 -6.01 20.71
N HIS A 45 -3.71 -5.69 20.41
CA HIS A 45 -4.83 -5.82 21.35
C HIS A 45 -5.91 -6.69 20.72
N ASN A 46 -6.42 -7.68 21.45
CA ASN A 46 -7.44 -8.63 20.98
C ASN A 46 -7.09 -9.34 19.67
N GLU A 47 -5.82 -9.70 19.51
CA GLU A 47 -5.28 -10.31 18.28
C GLU A 47 -5.28 -9.37 17.07
N GLN A 48 -5.41 -8.05 17.26
CA GLN A 48 -5.49 -7.08 16.18
C GLN A 48 -4.48 -5.95 16.39
N LEU A 49 -3.91 -5.46 15.29
CA LEU A 49 -3.01 -4.31 15.26
C LEU A 49 -3.28 -3.49 14.01
N ALA A 50 -3.66 -2.23 14.17
CA ALA A 50 -3.81 -1.31 13.05
C ALA A 50 -2.41 -0.89 12.57
N PHE A 51 -2.17 -0.94 11.26
CA PHE A 51 -0.94 -0.51 10.65
C PHE A 51 -1.26 0.17 9.31
N LEU A 52 -1.01 1.48 9.21
CA LEU A 52 -1.44 2.27 8.05
C LEU A 52 -2.94 2.07 7.74
N ASP A 53 -3.26 1.77 6.48
CA ASP A 53 -4.61 1.49 5.98
C ASP A 53 -5.05 0.02 6.15
N VAL A 54 -4.30 -0.79 6.91
CA VAL A 54 -4.59 -2.21 7.11
C VAL A 54 -4.70 -2.55 8.60
N LEU A 55 -5.50 -3.57 8.91
CA LEU A 55 -5.60 -4.13 10.25
C LEU A 55 -5.04 -5.54 10.18
N ILE A 56 -3.94 -5.75 10.89
CA ILE A 56 -3.23 -7.01 11.01
C ILE A 56 -3.92 -7.80 12.11
N ILE A 57 -4.39 -9.01 11.82
CA ILE A 57 -5.02 -9.87 12.83
C ILE A 57 -4.24 -11.17 12.94
N ARG A 58 -3.78 -11.47 14.16
CA ARG A 58 -3.12 -12.73 14.50
C ARG A 58 -4.20 -13.81 14.56
N ASN A 59 -4.24 -14.62 13.50
CA ASN A 59 -5.35 -15.50 13.13
C ASN A 59 -6.57 -14.79 12.50
N SER A 60 -6.56 -14.79 11.15
CA SER A 60 -7.67 -14.50 10.23
C SER A 60 -8.11 -13.04 10.07
N GLU A 61 -7.15 -12.19 9.72
CA GLU A 61 -7.24 -11.01 8.83
C GLU A 61 -8.62 -10.35 8.65
N ASN A 62 -8.98 -9.37 9.47
CA ASN A 62 -10.04 -8.38 9.17
C ASN A 62 -9.43 -6.98 9.09
N LYS A 63 -9.91 -6.17 8.15
CA LYS A 63 -9.62 -4.73 8.01
C LYS A 63 -10.40 -3.90 9.06
N LYS A 64 -9.80 -2.78 9.47
CA LYS A 64 -10.44 -1.73 10.29
C LYS A 64 -11.63 -1.14 9.54
N GLU A 65 -12.68 -0.78 10.27
CA GLU A 65 -13.80 -0.05 9.71
C GLU A 65 -13.35 1.35 9.26
N THR A 66 -13.21 1.49 7.93
CA THR A 66 -13.49 2.70 7.18
C THR A 66 -12.51 3.87 7.36
N ALA A 67 -11.37 3.82 6.64
CA ALA A 67 -10.76 5.05 6.11
C ALA A 67 -11.84 5.80 5.30
N THR A 68 -11.90 7.12 5.44
CA THR A 68 -12.96 7.97 4.89
C THR A 68 -13.18 7.63 3.41
N LEU A 69 -14.35 7.05 3.07
CA LEU A 69 -14.69 6.51 1.74
C LEU A 69 -14.89 7.60 0.65
N ARG A 70 -14.19 8.73 0.80
CA ARG A 70 -14.24 9.87 -0.11
C ARG A 70 -13.04 9.81 -1.02
N TYR A 71 -13.33 9.56 -2.29
CA TYR A 71 -12.39 9.75 -3.38
C TYR A 71 -12.77 11.01 -4.12
N ILE A 72 -12.02 11.34 -5.17
CA ILE A 72 -12.35 12.46 -6.03
C ILE A 72 -13.73 12.19 -6.66
N PRO A 73 -14.75 13.03 -6.39
CA PRO A 73 -16.09 12.80 -6.90
C PRO A 73 -16.12 12.98 -8.42
N ASN A 74 -17.10 12.33 -9.05
CA ASN A 74 -17.23 12.31 -10.51
C ASN A 74 -17.48 13.71 -11.10
N ASP A 75 -18.18 14.58 -10.37
CA ASP A 75 -18.52 15.96 -10.80
C ASP A 75 -17.33 16.93 -10.79
N SER A 76 -16.24 16.58 -10.11
CA SER A 76 -15.12 17.50 -9.92
C SER A 76 -14.38 17.80 -11.22
N HIS A 77 -13.72 18.94 -11.32
CA HIS A 77 -13.00 19.36 -12.52
C HIS A 77 -11.60 18.71 -12.69
N HIS A 78 -11.40 17.52 -12.13
CA HIS A 78 -10.13 16.80 -12.23
C HIS A 78 -10.05 15.96 -13.51
N PRO A 79 -8.84 15.78 -14.09
CA PRO A 79 -8.62 14.84 -15.18
C PRO A 79 -9.10 13.43 -14.83
N PHE A 80 -9.69 12.75 -15.81
CA PHE A 80 -10.27 11.41 -15.63
C PHE A 80 -9.24 10.40 -15.08
N GLN A 81 -7.97 10.51 -15.48
CA GLN A 81 -6.92 9.61 -15.02
C GLN A 81 -6.69 9.69 -13.51
N HIS A 82 -6.70 10.89 -12.91
CA HIS A 82 -6.52 11.07 -11.46
C HIS A 82 -7.71 10.53 -10.69
N LYS A 83 -8.94 10.77 -11.17
CA LYS A 83 -10.17 10.18 -10.62
C LYS A 83 -10.10 8.65 -10.60
N MET A 84 -9.61 8.06 -11.70
CA MET A 84 -9.50 6.61 -11.83
C MET A 84 -8.31 6.01 -11.06
N ALA A 85 -7.30 6.80 -10.70
CA ALA A 85 -6.10 6.31 -10.02
C ALA A 85 -6.46 5.59 -8.70
N SER A 86 -7.37 6.17 -7.91
CA SER A 86 -7.83 5.57 -6.66
C SER A 86 -8.55 4.23 -6.87
N PHE A 87 -9.44 4.14 -7.85
CA PHE A 87 -10.13 2.88 -8.17
C PHE A 87 -9.18 1.82 -8.73
N ASN A 88 -8.21 2.23 -9.55
CA ASN A 88 -7.17 1.33 -10.05
C ASN A 88 -6.33 0.77 -8.90
N PHE A 89 -5.95 1.61 -7.93
CA PHE A 89 -5.23 1.16 -6.73
C PHE A 89 -6.06 0.16 -5.91
N LEU A 90 -7.34 0.47 -5.64
CA LEU A 90 -8.23 -0.44 -4.91
C LEU A 90 -8.39 -1.80 -5.59
N ILE A 91 -8.55 -1.82 -6.92
CA ILE A 91 -8.72 -3.06 -7.70
C ILE A 91 -7.41 -3.84 -7.75
N HIS A 92 -6.28 -3.16 -7.95
CA HIS A 92 -4.97 -3.78 -7.87
C HIS A 92 -4.75 -4.43 -6.50
N ARG A 93 -5.14 -3.75 -5.42
CA ARG A 93 -5.10 -4.29 -4.05
C ARG A 93 -5.99 -5.52 -3.91
N LEU A 94 -7.26 -5.42 -4.32
CA LEU A 94 -8.23 -6.53 -4.26
C LEU A 94 -7.70 -7.80 -4.95
N LEU A 95 -6.98 -7.63 -6.06
CA LEU A 95 -6.48 -8.73 -6.88
C LEU A 95 -5.17 -9.35 -6.35
N ASN A 96 -4.31 -8.58 -5.68
CA ASN A 96 -2.99 -9.06 -5.22
C ASN A 96 -3.00 -9.56 -3.77
N PHE A 97 -3.95 -9.13 -2.94
CA PHE A 97 -4.02 -9.62 -1.57
C PHE A 97 -4.55 -11.07 -1.52
N PRO A 98 -3.93 -11.96 -0.74
CA PRO A 98 -4.36 -13.35 -0.59
C PRO A 98 -5.64 -13.45 0.26
N LEU A 99 -6.78 -13.05 -0.32
CA LEU A 99 -8.07 -13.02 0.36
C LEU A 99 -8.85 -14.33 0.16
N ARG A 100 -9.61 -14.75 1.18
CA ARG A 100 -10.65 -15.79 1.04
C ARG A 100 -11.77 -15.32 0.11
N LYS A 101 -12.46 -16.27 -0.55
CA LYS A 101 -13.53 -15.98 -1.53
C LYS A 101 -14.65 -15.07 -0.98
N GLU A 102 -15.16 -15.32 0.22
CA GLU A 102 -16.18 -14.46 0.84
C GLU A 102 -15.70 -13.02 1.03
N ARG A 103 -14.46 -12.85 1.50
CA ARG A 103 -13.87 -11.53 1.75
C ARG A 103 -13.61 -10.79 0.44
N PHE A 104 -13.21 -11.51 -0.61
CA PHE A 104 -13.04 -10.94 -1.94
C PHE A 104 -14.35 -10.32 -2.46
N GLU A 105 -15.48 -11.03 -2.31
CA GLU A 105 -16.78 -10.50 -2.73
C GLU A 105 -17.25 -9.34 -1.84
N ASN A 106 -16.98 -9.40 -0.53
CA ASN A 106 -17.30 -8.29 0.38
C ASN A 106 -16.49 -7.02 0.05
N GLU A 107 -15.18 -7.13 -0.19
CA GLU A 107 -14.34 -6.00 -0.60
C GLU A 107 -14.75 -5.47 -1.97
N LYS A 108 -15.09 -6.36 -2.92
CA LYS A 108 -15.64 -5.95 -4.22
C LYS A 108 -16.94 -5.16 -4.05
N LYS A 109 -17.84 -5.60 -3.18
CA LYS A 109 -19.09 -4.89 -2.85
C LYS A 109 -18.81 -3.53 -2.20
N LEU A 110 -17.81 -3.45 -1.32
CA LEU A 110 -17.35 -2.19 -0.73
C LEU A 110 -16.88 -1.22 -1.81
N ILE A 111 -16.02 -1.63 -2.74
CA ILE A 111 -15.52 -0.78 -3.83
C ILE A 111 -16.66 -0.28 -4.72
N LYS A 112 -17.67 -1.11 -4.96
CA LYS A 112 -18.89 -0.70 -5.69
C LYS A 112 -19.69 0.36 -4.93
N ASN A 113 -19.85 0.20 -3.62
CA ASN A 113 -20.52 1.19 -2.77
C ASN A 113 -19.75 2.52 -2.74
N ILE A 114 -18.43 2.46 -2.64
CA ILE A 114 -17.56 3.63 -2.74
C ILE A 114 -17.79 4.35 -4.07
N ALA A 115 -17.78 3.63 -5.19
CA ALA A 115 -17.99 4.21 -6.52
C ALA A 115 -19.35 4.92 -6.61
N LYS A 116 -20.42 4.26 -6.13
CA LYS A 116 -21.77 4.83 -6.08
C LYS A 116 -21.83 6.11 -5.24
N ASN A 117 -21.22 6.09 -4.06
CA ASN A 117 -21.20 7.25 -3.15
C ASN A 117 -20.43 8.44 -3.73
N ASN A 118 -19.45 8.19 -4.60
CA ASN A 118 -18.65 9.23 -5.27
C ASN A 118 -19.21 9.62 -6.66
N GLY A 119 -20.42 9.17 -7.01
CA GLY A 119 -21.11 9.54 -8.26
C GLY A 119 -20.68 8.76 -9.51
N TYR A 120 -20.03 7.61 -9.35
CA TYR A 120 -19.61 6.73 -10.44
C TYR A 120 -20.57 5.54 -10.63
N SER A 121 -20.64 5.05 -11.87
CA SER A 121 -21.42 3.85 -12.20
C SER A 121 -20.75 2.59 -11.65
N VAL A 122 -21.55 1.68 -11.09
CA VAL A 122 -21.09 0.37 -10.57
C VAL A 122 -20.46 -0.48 -11.69
N HIS A 123 -20.97 -0.37 -12.92
CA HIS A 123 -20.45 -1.09 -14.09
C HIS A 123 -19.02 -0.70 -14.47
N LEU A 124 -18.60 0.52 -14.12
CA LEU A 124 -17.23 0.98 -14.32
C LEU A 124 -16.27 0.10 -13.51
N ILE A 125 -16.63 -0.25 -12.27
CA ILE A 125 -15.80 -1.10 -11.40
C ILE A 125 -15.68 -2.51 -11.98
N ASP A 126 -16.77 -3.11 -12.46
CA ASP A 126 -16.72 -4.43 -13.09
C ASP A 126 -15.83 -4.42 -14.36
N THR A 127 -15.89 -3.32 -15.12
CA THR A 127 -15.04 -3.13 -16.31
C THR A 127 -13.56 -3.01 -15.93
N LEU A 128 -13.23 -2.26 -14.88
CA LEU A 128 -11.87 -2.12 -14.39
C LEU A 128 -11.33 -3.43 -13.83
N ILE A 129 -12.14 -4.19 -13.08
CA ILE A 129 -11.75 -5.52 -12.58
C ILE A 129 -11.39 -6.43 -13.77
N ARG A 130 -12.25 -6.51 -14.78
CA ARG A 130 -11.99 -7.30 -16.00
C ARG A 130 -10.71 -6.86 -16.71
N LYS A 131 -10.46 -5.56 -16.79
CA LYS A 131 -9.24 -5.01 -17.42
C LYS A 131 -7.98 -5.42 -16.64
N HIS A 132 -8.01 -5.33 -15.31
CA HIS A 132 -6.87 -5.71 -14.46
C HIS A 132 -6.65 -7.22 -14.44
N THR A 133 -7.70 -8.04 -14.37
CA THR A 133 -7.57 -9.50 -14.44
C THR A 133 -7.00 -9.93 -15.80
N PHE A 134 -7.50 -9.38 -16.90
CA PHE A 134 -6.98 -9.67 -18.23
C PHE A 134 -5.50 -9.29 -18.36
N LYS A 135 -5.12 -8.09 -17.91
CA LYS A 135 -3.70 -7.68 -17.88
C LYS A 135 -2.86 -8.66 -17.09
N ARG A 136 -3.31 -9.08 -15.91
CA ARG A 136 -2.60 -10.04 -15.06
C ARG A 136 -2.44 -11.40 -15.75
N THR A 137 -3.49 -11.91 -16.37
CA THR A 137 -3.44 -13.16 -17.14
C THR A 137 -2.43 -13.05 -18.28
N LEU A 138 -2.44 -11.94 -19.03
CA LEU A 138 -1.44 -11.68 -20.08
C LEU A 138 -0.01 -11.68 -19.53
N TYR A 139 0.24 -10.96 -18.42
CA TYR A 139 1.57 -10.94 -17.78
C TYR A 139 2.00 -12.32 -17.28
N SER A 140 1.07 -13.16 -16.83
CA SER A 140 1.37 -14.53 -16.42
C SER A 140 1.59 -15.48 -17.60
N SER A 141 0.99 -15.20 -18.77
CA SER A 141 1.08 -16.06 -19.96
C SER A 141 2.22 -15.68 -20.90
N THR A 142 2.85 -14.51 -20.71
CA THR A 142 4.06 -14.16 -21.47
C THR A 142 5.25 -14.98 -20.99
N ILE A 143 5.80 -15.81 -21.88
CA ILE A 143 7.02 -16.62 -21.69
C ILE A 143 8.26 -15.75 -21.44
N PHE A 144 8.18 -14.44 -21.72
CA PHE A 144 9.12 -13.45 -21.19
C PHE A 144 8.98 -13.37 -19.66
N ARG A 145 9.59 -14.34 -18.97
CA ARG A 145 10.22 -14.05 -17.69
C ARG A 145 11.05 -12.81 -17.96
N ARG A 146 10.77 -11.71 -17.27
CA ARG A 146 11.85 -10.77 -17.02
C ARG A 146 12.84 -11.62 -16.26
N ASP A 147 13.84 -12.16 -16.96
CA ASP A 147 15.13 -12.27 -16.31
C ASP A 147 15.28 -10.93 -15.61
N THR A 148 15.52 -10.98 -14.31
CA THR A 148 16.19 -9.87 -13.67
C THR A 148 17.53 -9.80 -14.36
N ASP A 149 17.52 -9.28 -15.59
CA ASP A 149 18.72 -8.96 -16.30
C ASP A 149 19.39 -8.03 -15.33
N ASN A 150 20.52 -8.50 -14.82
CA ASN A 150 21.48 -7.74 -14.03
C ASN A 150 22.01 -6.64 -14.97
N SER A 151 21.11 -5.81 -15.47
CA SER A 151 21.36 -4.58 -16.17
C SER A 151 21.95 -3.69 -15.08
N LYS A 152 23.27 -3.77 -14.98
CA LYS A 152 24.09 -2.91 -14.17
C LYS A 152 23.89 -1.52 -14.76
N PHE A 153 22.91 -0.78 -14.22
CA PHE A 153 22.78 0.63 -14.49
C PHE A 153 24.05 1.30 -13.97
N VAL A 154 24.86 1.84 -14.87
CA VAL A 154 25.97 2.72 -14.52
C VAL A 154 25.46 4.14 -14.71
N SER A 155 25.36 4.90 -13.63
CA SER A 155 25.17 6.34 -13.70
C SER A 155 26.49 6.98 -14.11
N LEU A 156 26.49 7.66 -15.25
CA LEU A 156 27.60 8.50 -15.65
C LEU A 156 27.40 9.90 -15.04
N PRO A 157 28.42 10.49 -14.39
CA PRO A 157 28.35 11.86 -13.96
C PRO A 157 28.22 12.79 -15.18
N TYR A 158 27.38 13.80 -15.05
CA TYR A 158 27.23 14.82 -16.09
C TYR A 158 28.49 15.69 -16.16
N GLU A 159 29.30 15.49 -17.19
CA GLU A 159 30.46 16.34 -17.46
C GLU A 159 30.18 17.36 -18.57
N LEU A 160 30.13 18.64 -18.19
CA LEU A 160 29.96 19.79 -19.10
C LEU A 160 31.03 19.88 -20.21
N LYS A 161 32.17 19.19 -20.06
CA LYS A 161 33.33 19.29 -20.95
C LYS A 161 33.12 18.59 -22.30
N PHE A 162 32.11 17.72 -22.40
CA PHE A 162 31.82 16.93 -23.60
C PHE A 162 30.52 17.32 -24.30
N THR A 163 29.83 18.36 -23.84
CA THR A 163 28.63 18.88 -24.50
C THR A 163 28.93 20.28 -25.05
N ARG A 164 29.57 20.32 -26.23
CA ARG A 164 29.66 21.52 -27.06
C ARG A 164 29.76 21.16 -28.54
#